data_AF-A0A847YHJ5-F1
#
_entry.id   AF-A0A847YHJ5-F1
#
_cell.length_a   1.000
_cell.length_b   1.000
_cell.length_c   1.000
_cell.angle_alpha   90.00
_cell.angle_beta   90.00
_cell.angle_gamma   90.00
#
_symmetry.space_group_name_H-M   'P 1'
#
loop_
_entity.id
_entity.type
_entity.pdbx_description
1 polymer ?
#
loop_
_entity_poly.entity_id
_entity_poly.type
_entity_poly.pdbx_seq_one_letter_code
_entity_poly.pdbx_strand_id
1 'polypeptide(L)'
;MRRGGGPTISLFSFQDIITSVMGILLFIALLLALQLVHAAVRVQEAAETAPPAEEIQRLERKKAELEEELQRMRQASQDYAQISPEGVAALRRHVEESAERLREIEERTKKEFARGNEEMREGSGELASLKQIDEQLDRDLARVDARLRRVGMMKELTFRVSGFEGSNRYVLDLGPNAWKITRLSPTGEPTPLVEWRGAIAERKSQALRWCDQRDGGDYVFLLVRPSAMREADEILDRLRERGIPRGFEPLGEDQQFRLTSAS
;
A
#
# COMPACT_ATOMS: atom_id res chain seq x y z
N MET A 1 -106.97 86.81 5.98
CA MET A 1 -105.56 86.54 6.34
C MET A 1 -105.12 85.24 5.68
N ARG A 2 -103.97 85.31 4.99
CA ARG A 2 -103.06 84.28 4.43
C ARG A 2 -103.53 82.84 4.11
N ARG A 3 -103.38 82.52 2.81
CA ARG A 3 -103.26 81.20 2.18
C ARG A 3 -101.93 80.52 2.57
N GLY A 4 -101.95 79.18 2.70
CA GLY A 4 -100.79 78.28 2.57
C GLY A 4 -101.37 76.91 2.26
N GLY A 5 -101.24 76.34 1.06
CA GLY A 5 -100.00 76.13 0.32
C GLY A 5 -99.59 74.66 0.42
N GLY A 6 -100.55 73.74 0.31
CA GLY A 6 -100.27 72.31 0.24
C GLY A 6 -99.73 71.97 -1.16
N PRO A 7 -98.71 71.12 -1.28
CA PRO A 7 -98.08 70.82 -2.55
C PRO A 7 -99.05 70.05 -3.45
N THR A 8 -99.65 70.74 -4.42
CA THR A 8 -100.37 70.11 -5.53
C THR A 8 -99.34 69.45 -6.44
N ILE A 9 -99.13 68.15 -6.25
CA ILE A 9 -98.31 67.33 -7.14
C ILE A 9 -98.97 67.38 -8.52
N SER A 10 -98.24 67.94 -9.49
CA SER A 10 -98.72 68.12 -10.86
C SER A 10 -99.02 66.77 -11.52
N LEU A 11 -100.20 66.63 -12.12
CA LEU A 11 -100.63 65.43 -12.85
C LEU A 11 -99.67 65.06 -14.00
N PHE A 12 -98.93 66.06 -14.52
CA PHE A 12 -97.90 65.88 -15.54
C PHE A 12 -96.71 65.06 -15.02
N SER A 13 -96.32 65.22 -13.75
CA SER A 13 -95.22 64.46 -13.14
C SER A 13 -95.58 62.99 -12.93
N PHE A 14 -96.86 62.67 -12.72
CA PHE A 14 -97.33 61.28 -12.66
C PHE A 14 -97.25 60.58 -14.01
N GLN A 15 -97.51 61.31 -15.10
CA GLN A 15 -97.44 60.76 -16.45
C GLN A 15 -96.00 60.45 -16.86
N ASP A 16 -95.05 61.32 -16.50
CA ASP A 16 -93.61 61.07 -16.71
C ASP A 16 -93.09 59.89 -15.89
N ILE A 17 -93.52 59.76 -14.63
CA ILE A 17 -93.16 58.60 -13.78
C ILE A 17 -93.73 57.31 -14.38
N ILE A 18 -94.99 57.29 -14.80
CA ILE A 18 -95.61 56.09 -15.39
C ILE A 18 -94.91 55.73 -16.70
N THR A 19 -94.55 56.71 -17.53
CA THR A 19 -93.89 56.47 -18.82
C THR A 19 -92.45 55.97 -18.61
N SER A 20 -91.73 56.51 -17.62
CA SER A 20 -90.41 56.03 -17.20
C SER A 20 -90.46 54.60 -16.67
N VAL A 21 -91.42 54.28 -15.79
CA VAL A 21 -91.61 52.93 -15.24
C VAL A 21 -92.00 51.95 -16.34
N MET A 22 -92.88 52.34 -17.25
CA MET A 22 -93.30 51.51 -18.37
C MET A 22 -92.14 51.22 -19.34
N GLY A 23 -91.27 52.21 -19.59
CA GLY A 23 -90.04 52.03 -20.36
C GLY A 23 -89.06 51.05 -19.72
N ILE A 24 -88.86 51.13 -18.41
CA ILE A 24 -88.00 50.19 -17.67
C ILE A 24 -88.58 48.77 -17.72
N LEU A 25 -89.89 48.61 -17.54
CA LEU A 25 -90.56 47.31 -17.62
C LEU A 25 -90.44 46.69 -19.03
N LEU A 26 -90.57 47.50 -20.08
CA LEU A 26 -90.37 47.06 -21.47
C LEU A 26 -88.93 46.60 -21.72
N PHE A 27 -87.95 47.33 -21.17
CA PHE A 27 -86.54 46.96 -21.26
C PHE A 27 -86.23 45.65 -20.52
N ILE A 28 -86.78 45.46 -19.30
CA ILE A 28 -86.65 44.20 -18.55
C ILE A 28 -87.30 43.05 -19.29
N ALA A 29 -88.50 43.25 -19.87
CA ALA A 29 -89.17 42.22 -20.66
C ALA A 29 -88.35 41.80 -21.89
N LEU A 30 -87.73 42.75 -22.58
CA LEU A 30 -86.83 42.47 -23.71
C LEU A 30 -85.56 41.73 -23.28
N LEU A 31 -84.97 42.09 -22.13
CA LEU A 31 -83.82 41.38 -21.56
C LEU A 31 -84.15 39.93 -21.19
N LEU A 32 -85.31 39.71 -20.58
CA LEU A 32 -85.79 38.36 -20.26
C LEU A 32 -86.10 37.55 -21.51
N ALA A 33 -86.70 38.16 -22.54
CA ALA A 33 -86.94 37.51 -23.82
C ALA A 33 -85.62 37.10 -24.49
N LEU A 34 -84.60 37.96 -24.48
CA LEU A 34 -83.27 37.66 -25.02
C LEU A 34 -82.59 36.52 -24.25
N GLN A 35 -82.66 36.55 -22.92
CA GLN A 35 -82.14 35.46 -22.08
C GLN A 35 -82.87 34.14 -22.35
N LEU A 36 -84.19 34.17 -22.55
CA LEU A 36 -84.99 33.00 -22.87
C LEU A 36 -84.60 32.42 -24.22
N VAL A 37 -84.38 33.25 -25.23
CA VAL A 37 -83.90 32.83 -26.56
C VAL A 37 -82.50 32.22 -26.46
N HIS A 38 -81.58 32.85 -25.73
CA HIS A 38 -80.24 32.30 -25.52
C HIS A 38 -80.26 30.97 -24.76
N ALA A 39 -81.14 30.83 -23.76
CA ALA A 39 -81.33 29.57 -23.04
C ALA A 39 -81.93 28.48 -23.94
N ALA A 40 -82.92 28.83 -24.76
CA ALA A 40 -83.52 27.91 -25.73
C ALA A 40 -82.51 27.44 -26.79
N VAL A 41 -81.67 28.34 -27.31
CA VAL A 41 -80.60 27.99 -28.25
C VAL A 41 -79.57 27.06 -27.61
N ARG A 42 -79.15 27.31 -26.36
CA ARG A 42 -78.21 26.41 -25.65
C ARG A 42 -78.80 25.02 -25.38
N VAL A 43 -80.09 24.95 -25.06
CA VAL A 43 -80.79 23.67 -24.84
C VAL A 43 -80.95 22.92 -26.17
N GLN A 44 -81.21 23.62 -27.27
CA GLN A 44 -81.25 23.04 -28.61
C GLN A 44 -79.86 22.52 -29.05
N GLU A 45 -78.80 23.30 -28.84
CA GLU A 45 -77.41 22.89 -29.13
C GLU A 45 -76.98 21.67 -28.27
N ALA A 46 -77.39 21.62 -27.01
CA ALA A 46 -77.13 20.48 -26.12
C ALA A 46 -78.00 19.24 -26.43
N ALA A 47 -79.18 19.43 -27.03
CA ALA A 47 -80.06 18.33 -27.43
C ALA A 47 -79.68 17.74 -28.80
N GLU A 48 -79.10 18.54 -29.70
CA GLU A 48 -78.58 18.09 -31.00
C GLU A 48 -77.21 17.41 -30.91
N THR A 49 -76.53 17.50 -29.77
CA THR A 49 -75.32 16.74 -29.44
C THR A 49 -75.62 15.65 -28.41
N ALA A 50 -76.28 14.58 -28.85
CA ALA A 50 -76.25 13.33 -28.12
C ALA A 50 -74.77 12.96 -27.83
N PRO A 51 -74.38 12.60 -26.58
CA PRO A 51 -73.02 12.18 -26.32
C PRO A 51 -72.71 10.97 -27.22
N PRO A 52 -71.60 10.98 -27.97
CA PRO A 52 -71.27 9.86 -28.83
C PRO A 52 -71.23 8.60 -27.95
N ALA A 53 -71.78 7.49 -28.43
CA ALA A 53 -71.81 6.21 -27.69
C ALA A 53 -70.42 5.79 -27.16
N GLU A 54 -69.35 6.32 -27.77
CA GLU A 54 -67.96 6.20 -27.36
C GLU A 54 -67.65 6.83 -25.99
N GLU A 55 -68.28 7.96 -25.64
CA GLU A 55 -68.04 8.65 -24.36
C GLU A 55 -68.72 7.91 -23.20
N ILE A 56 -69.91 7.35 -23.44
CA ILE A 56 -70.60 6.46 -22.50
C ILE A 56 -69.76 5.19 -22.29
N GLN A 57 -69.28 4.55 -23.36
CA GLN A 57 -68.40 3.38 -23.24
C GLN A 57 -67.08 3.71 -22.51
N ARG A 58 -66.52 4.90 -22.73
CA ARG A 58 -65.30 5.33 -22.05
C ARG A 58 -65.53 5.51 -20.54
N LEU A 59 -66.67 6.08 -20.16
CA LEU A 59 -67.03 6.23 -18.74
C LEU A 59 -67.34 4.89 -18.08
N GLU A 60 -67.99 3.96 -18.78
CA GLU A 60 -68.24 2.60 -18.28
C GLU A 60 -66.94 1.81 -18.08
N ARG A 61 -65.98 1.90 -19.02
CA ARG A 61 -64.64 1.31 -18.84
C ARG A 61 -63.91 1.90 -17.65
N LYS A 62 -63.94 3.23 -17.51
CA LYS A 62 -63.27 3.92 -16.41
C LYS A 62 -63.90 3.59 -15.05
N LYS A 63 -65.22 3.37 -15.02
CA LYS A 63 -65.94 2.89 -13.83
C LYS A 63 -65.50 1.46 -13.48
N ALA A 64 -65.43 0.56 -14.47
CA ALA A 64 -64.98 -0.82 -14.24
C ALA A 64 -63.52 -0.87 -13.74
N GLU A 65 -62.63 -0.06 -14.31
CA GLU A 65 -61.24 0.07 -13.85
C GLU A 65 -61.15 0.55 -12.39
N LEU A 66 -61.94 1.57 -12.03
CA LEU A 66 -62.00 2.09 -10.66
C LEU A 66 -62.59 1.07 -9.68
N GLU A 67 -63.61 0.31 -10.08
CA GLU A 67 -64.19 -0.75 -9.26
C GLU A 67 -63.17 -1.88 -9.01
N GLU A 68 -62.40 -2.25 -10.02
CA GLU A 68 -61.34 -3.25 -9.90
C GLU A 68 -60.21 -2.76 -8.99
N GLU A 69 -59.78 -1.49 -9.13
CA GLU A 69 -58.77 -0.88 -8.27
C GLU A 69 -59.22 -0.81 -6.80
N LEU A 70 -60.49 -0.47 -6.58
CA LEU A 70 -61.08 -0.43 -5.24
C LEU A 70 -61.18 -1.83 -4.63
N GLN A 71 -61.45 -2.85 -5.44
CA GLN A 71 -61.46 -4.24 -5.00
C GLN A 71 -60.04 -4.75 -4.66
N ARG A 72 -59.02 -4.38 -5.45
CA ARG A 72 -57.62 -4.67 -5.13
C ARG A 72 -57.18 -3.98 -3.85
N MET A 73 -57.55 -2.71 -3.63
CA MET A 73 -57.26 -1.99 -2.38
C MET A 73 -57.95 -2.64 -1.17
N ARG A 74 -59.18 -3.11 -1.32
CA ARG A 74 -59.89 -3.82 -0.25
C ARG A 74 -59.23 -5.16 0.10
N GLN A 75 -58.80 -5.92 -0.90
CA GLN A 75 -58.03 -7.16 -0.68
C GLN A 75 -56.71 -6.88 0.02
N ALA A 76 -55.93 -5.90 -0.47
CA ALA A 76 -54.69 -5.50 0.19
C ALA A 76 -54.92 -5.05 1.65
N SER A 77 -55.97 -4.27 1.91
CA SER A 77 -56.32 -3.83 3.26
C SER A 77 -56.79 -4.98 4.17
N GLN A 78 -57.39 -6.03 3.61
CA GLN A 78 -57.72 -7.26 4.36
C GLN A 78 -56.46 -8.06 4.69
N ASP A 79 -55.48 -8.11 3.79
CA ASP A 79 -54.17 -8.71 4.06
C ASP A 79 -53.43 -7.97 5.19
N TYR A 80 -53.52 -6.63 5.24
CA TYR A 80 -53.00 -5.84 6.36
C TYR A 80 -53.79 -6.02 7.66
N ALA A 81 -55.11 -6.25 7.59
CA ALA A 81 -55.95 -6.52 8.76
C ALA A 81 -55.70 -7.93 9.37
N GLN A 82 -55.08 -8.84 8.62
CA GLN A 82 -54.62 -10.15 9.12
C GLN A 82 -53.26 -10.09 9.82
N ILE A 83 -52.58 -8.94 9.85
CA ILE A 83 -51.36 -8.78 10.64
C ILE A 83 -51.77 -8.74 12.12
N SER A 84 -51.70 -9.90 12.77
CA SER A 84 -51.96 -10.02 14.20
C SER A 84 -51.05 -9.06 14.99
N PRO A 85 -51.57 -8.34 16.00
CA PRO A 85 -50.78 -7.52 16.92
C PRO A 85 -49.58 -8.29 17.52
N GLU A 86 -49.73 -9.60 17.69
CA GLU A 86 -48.66 -10.50 18.16
C GLU A 86 -47.53 -10.66 17.15
N GLY A 87 -47.85 -10.66 15.84
CA GLY A 87 -46.87 -10.71 14.76
C GLY A 87 -46.03 -9.44 14.68
N VAL A 88 -46.65 -8.27 14.88
CA VAL A 88 -45.94 -6.98 14.97
C VAL A 88 -45.04 -6.94 16.21
N ALA A 89 -45.52 -7.42 17.35
CA ALA A 89 -44.73 -7.50 18.57
C ALA A 89 -43.55 -8.49 18.47
N ALA A 90 -43.74 -9.62 17.77
CA ALA A 90 -42.66 -10.57 17.48
C ALA A 90 -41.63 -9.97 16.52
N LEU A 91 -42.08 -9.27 15.47
CA LEU A 91 -41.19 -8.60 14.51
C LEU A 91 -40.38 -7.49 15.19
N ARG A 92 -41.01 -6.69 16.06
CA ARG A 92 -40.29 -5.67 16.86
C ARG A 92 -39.20 -6.29 17.72
N ARG A 93 -39.51 -7.36 18.46
CA ARG A 93 -38.50 -8.09 19.25
C ARG A 93 -37.35 -8.60 18.39
N HIS A 94 -37.66 -9.12 17.20
CA HIS A 94 -36.63 -9.61 16.28
C HIS A 94 -35.76 -8.47 15.71
N VAL A 95 -36.33 -7.28 15.45
CA VAL A 95 -35.58 -6.09 15.02
C VAL A 95 -34.69 -5.60 16.15
N GLU A 96 -35.17 -5.59 17.38
CA GLU A 96 -34.43 -5.15 18.56
C GLU A 96 -33.25 -6.09 18.86
N GLU A 97 -33.49 -7.41 18.81
CA GLU A 97 -32.44 -8.43 18.95
C GLU A 97 -31.41 -8.34 17.81
N SER A 98 -31.85 -8.10 16.58
CA SER A 98 -30.94 -7.89 15.45
C SER A 98 -30.10 -6.63 15.63
N ALA A 99 -30.68 -5.55 16.15
CA ALA A 99 -29.99 -4.30 16.41
C ALA A 99 -28.94 -4.44 17.52
N GLU A 100 -29.23 -5.21 18.58
CA GLU A 100 -28.24 -5.54 19.62
C GLU A 100 -27.10 -6.38 19.05
N ARG A 101 -27.39 -7.43 18.28
CA ARG A 101 -26.36 -8.23 17.61
C ARG A 101 -25.47 -7.40 16.69
N LEU A 102 -26.06 -6.45 15.95
CA LEU A 102 -25.31 -5.52 15.10
C LEU A 102 -24.35 -4.65 15.93
N ARG A 103 -24.81 -4.10 17.06
CA ARG A 103 -23.94 -3.32 17.96
C ARG A 103 -22.79 -4.15 18.54
N GLU A 104 -23.07 -5.40 18.92
CA GLU A 104 -22.02 -6.31 19.42
C GLU A 104 -20.97 -6.60 18.35
N ILE A 105 -21.40 -6.83 17.11
CA ILE A 105 -20.51 -7.04 15.97
C ILE A 105 -19.69 -5.77 15.70
N GLU A 106 -20.30 -4.59 15.65
CA GLU A 106 -19.59 -3.33 15.43
C GLU A 106 -18.52 -3.07 16.50
N GLU A 107 -18.85 -3.28 17.77
CA GLU A 107 -17.88 -3.11 18.87
C GLU A 107 -16.76 -4.14 18.80
N ARG A 108 -17.06 -5.38 18.41
CA ARG A 108 -16.03 -6.41 18.21
C ARG A 108 -15.12 -6.06 17.05
N THR A 109 -15.68 -5.68 15.90
CA THR A 109 -14.91 -5.28 14.72
C THR A 109 -14.06 -4.04 15.00
N LYS A 110 -14.57 -3.07 15.77
CA LYS A 110 -13.81 -1.89 16.18
C LYS A 110 -12.61 -2.25 17.07
N LYS A 111 -12.78 -3.19 18.00
CA LYS A 111 -11.69 -3.69 18.85
C LYS A 111 -10.65 -4.47 18.04
N GLU A 112 -11.08 -5.33 17.14
CA GLU A 112 -10.19 -6.07 16.24
C GLU A 112 -9.40 -5.12 15.32
N PHE A 113 -10.06 -4.09 14.78
CA PHE A 113 -9.41 -3.08 13.97
C PHE A 113 -8.40 -2.24 14.76
N ALA A 114 -8.75 -1.81 15.97
CA ALA A 114 -7.83 -1.08 16.85
C ALA A 114 -6.59 -1.92 17.19
N ARG A 115 -6.78 -3.21 17.48
CA ARG A 115 -5.68 -4.14 17.74
C ARG A 115 -4.80 -4.35 16.51
N GLY A 116 -5.40 -4.61 15.34
CA GLY A 116 -4.64 -4.79 14.09
C GLY A 116 -3.86 -3.54 13.68
N ASN A 117 -4.40 -2.34 13.94
CA ASN A 117 -3.71 -1.09 13.67
C ASN A 117 -2.51 -0.85 14.62
N GLU A 118 -2.62 -1.30 15.88
CA GLU A 118 -1.50 -1.24 16.82
C GLU A 118 -0.40 -2.23 16.43
N GLU A 119 -0.75 -3.48 16.10
CA GLU A 119 0.20 -4.49 15.61
C GLU A 119 0.91 -4.02 14.32
N MET A 120 0.19 -3.34 13.41
CA MET A 120 0.78 -2.77 12.19
C MET A 120 1.72 -1.59 12.49
N ARG A 121 1.41 -0.77 13.51
CA ARG A 121 2.31 0.32 13.95
C ARG A 121 3.59 -0.23 14.58
N GLU A 122 3.47 -1.23 15.44
CA GLU A 122 4.63 -1.91 16.03
C GLU A 122 5.51 -2.54 14.95
N GLY A 123 4.91 -3.31 14.03
CA GLY A 123 5.64 -3.91 12.91
C GLY A 123 6.29 -2.89 11.98
N SER A 124 5.65 -1.74 11.75
CA SER A 124 6.27 -0.63 10.99
C SER A 124 7.47 -0.01 11.73
N GLY A 125 7.43 0.04 13.05
CA GLY A 125 8.55 0.50 13.88
C GLY A 125 9.75 -0.44 13.79
N GLU A 126 9.50 -1.75 13.84
CA GLU A 126 10.53 -2.78 13.65
C GLU A 126 11.14 -2.75 12.25
N LEU A 127 10.31 -2.58 11.21
CA LEU A 127 10.80 -2.42 9.83
C LEU A 127 11.70 -1.18 9.68
N ALA A 128 11.35 -0.07 10.32
CA ALA A 128 12.17 1.14 10.29
C ALA A 128 13.53 0.94 10.99
N SER A 129 13.55 0.23 12.12
CA SER A 129 14.81 -0.06 12.83
C SER A 129 15.69 -1.04 12.06
N LEU A 130 15.12 -2.08 11.46
CA LEU A 130 15.84 -3.00 10.57
C LEU A 130 16.49 -2.28 9.40
N LYS A 131 15.76 -1.35 8.77
CA LYS A 131 16.31 -0.55 7.67
C LYS A 131 17.49 0.32 8.11
N GLN A 132 17.43 0.91 9.30
CA GLN A 132 18.57 1.68 9.84
C GLN A 132 19.80 0.80 10.10
N ILE A 133 19.60 -0.44 10.56
CA ILE A 133 20.68 -1.40 10.78
C ILE A 133 21.32 -1.78 9.45
N ASP A 134 20.52 -2.03 8.42
CA ASP A 134 20.99 -2.37 7.07
C ASP A 134 21.86 -1.23 6.48
N GLU A 135 21.38 0.01 6.56
CA GLU A 135 22.13 1.21 6.16
C GLU A 135 23.42 1.43 6.98
N GLN A 136 23.48 0.93 8.21
CA GLN A 136 24.69 0.97 9.03
C GLN A 136 25.71 -0.10 8.61
N LEU A 137 25.24 -1.33 8.35
CA LEU A 137 26.07 -2.43 7.88
C LEU A 137 26.71 -2.12 6.53
N ASP A 138 25.96 -1.54 5.60
CA ASP A 138 26.49 -1.11 4.30
C ASP A 138 27.62 -0.09 4.43
N ARG A 139 27.47 0.87 5.36
CA ARG A 139 28.52 1.86 5.65
C ARG A 139 29.77 1.22 6.25
N ASP A 140 29.59 0.24 7.13
CA ASP A 140 30.71 -0.49 7.74
C ASP A 140 31.42 -1.39 6.71
N LEU A 141 30.69 -2.06 5.83
CA LEU A 141 31.26 -2.81 4.71
C LEU A 141 32.09 -1.91 3.79
N ALA A 142 31.54 -0.76 3.37
CA ALA A 142 32.27 0.20 2.56
C ALA A 142 33.55 0.70 3.23
N ARG A 143 33.52 0.90 4.56
CA ARG A 143 34.70 1.29 5.35
C ARG A 143 35.76 0.19 5.40
N VAL A 144 35.35 -1.06 5.61
CA VAL A 144 36.25 -2.23 5.60
C VAL A 144 36.89 -2.40 4.23
N ASP A 145 36.11 -2.29 3.16
CA ASP A 145 36.60 -2.35 1.77
C ASP A 145 37.63 -1.25 1.48
N ALA A 146 37.34 -0.01 1.90
CA ALA A 146 38.30 1.08 1.75
C ALA A 146 39.61 0.82 2.51
N ARG A 147 39.52 0.19 3.70
CA ARG A 147 40.70 -0.21 4.48
C ARG A 147 41.47 -1.33 3.80
N LEU A 148 40.79 -2.34 3.28
CA LEU A 148 41.41 -3.44 2.53
C LEU A 148 42.09 -2.93 1.26
N ARG A 149 41.47 -2.02 0.51
CA ARG A 149 42.12 -1.39 -0.66
C ARG A 149 43.37 -0.61 -0.27
N ARG A 150 43.33 0.14 0.83
CA ARG A 150 44.50 0.88 1.32
C ARG A 150 45.66 -0.06 1.70
N VAL A 151 45.35 -1.20 2.30
CA VAL A 151 46.35 -2.24 2.64
C VAL A 151 46.83 -2.97 1.39
N GLY A 152 45.93 -3.34 0.48
CA GLY A 152 46.24 -4.01 -0.78
C GLY A 152 47.00 -3.17 -1.81
N MET A 153 47.06 -1.83 -1.64
CA MET A 153 47.91 -0.96 -2.45
C MET A 153 49.40 -1.05 -2.09
N MET A 154 49.80 -1.75 -1.02
CA MET A 154 51.19 -2.15 -0.78
C MET A 154 51.54 -3.38 -1.64
N LYS A 155 51.49 -3.23 -2.97
CA LYS A 155 51.73 -4.32 -3.93
C LYS A 155 53.18 -4.80 -4.02
N GLU A 156 54.12 -4.15 -3.33
CA GLU A 156 55.52 -4.54 -3.33
C GLU A 156 56.08 -4.45 -1.91
N LEU A 157 56.03 -5.57 -1.18
CA LEU A 157 56.69 -5.69 0.12
C LEU A 157 58.20 -5.89 -0.13
N THR A 158 58.99 -4.96 0.41
CA THR A 158 60.46 -5.03 0.39
C THR A 158 60.92 -5.55 1.75
N PHE A 159 61.41 -6.79 1.78
CA PHE A 159 61.93 -7.39 3.01
C PHE A 159 63.40 -7.03 3.19
N ARG A 160 63.72 -6.32 4.28
CA ARG A 160 65.10 -6.09 4.72
C ARG A 160 65.47 -7.15 5.76
N VAL A 161 66.36 -8.06 5.39
CA VAL A 161 66.85 -9.12 6.28
C VAL A 161 68.22 -8.71 6.83
N SER A 162 68.25 -7.87 7.87
CA SER A 162 69.46 -7.53 8.64
C SER A 162 69.53 -8.34 9.93
N GLY A 163 70.74 -8.56 10.47
CA GLY A 163 70.93 -9.14 11.82
C GLY A 163 71.23 -10.65 11.91
N PHE A 164 71.46 -11.35 10.79
CA PHE A 164 71.77 -12.79 10.77
C PHE A 164 73.06 -13.09 10.00
N GLU A 165 74.12 -12.33 10.26
CA GLU A 165 75.43 -12.52 9.64
C GLU A 165 76.04 -13.83 10.15
N GLY A 166 76.12 -14.87 9.30
CA GLY A 166 76.66 -16.19 9.64
C GLY A 166 75.72 -17.38 9.43
N SER A 167 74.43 -17.14 9.18
CA SER A 167 73.44 -18.20 8.93
C SER A 167 73.08 -18.32 7.45
N ASN A 168 72.78 -19.54 6.98
CA ASN A 168 72.13 -19.69 5.67
C ASN A 168 70.68 -19.24 5.79
N ARG A 169 70.24 -18.38 4.88
CA ARG A 169 68.90 -17.79 4.92
C ARG A 169 68.06 -18.37 3.79
N TYR A 170 66.88 -18.85 4.13
CA TYR A 170 65.92 -19.42 3.19
C TYR A 170 64.59 -18.67 3.26
N VAL A 171 63.99 -18.41 2.11
CA VAL A 171 62.63 -17.89 1.98
C VAL A 171 61.78 -19.01 1.40
N LEU A 172 60.77 -19.43 2.15
CA LEU A 172 59.79 -20.41 1.73
C LEU A 172 58.48 -19.68 1.39
N ASP A 173 58.17 -19.57 0.10
CA ASP A 173 56.94 -18.98 -0.43
C ASP A 173 55.88 -20.05 -0.64
N LEU A 174 54.81 -20.00 0.15
CA LEU A 174 53.70 -20.95 0.12
C LEU A 174 52.60 -20.43 -0.82
N GLY A 175 52.85 -20.54 -2.13
CA GLY A 175 51.92 -20.14 -3.18
C GLY A 175 50.74 -21.12 -3.39
N PRO A 176 49.62 -20.68 -4.02
CA PRO A 176 48.47 -21.53 -4.30
C PRO A 176 48.82 -22.69 -5.25
N ASN A 177 49.69 -22.43 -6.22
CA ASN A 177 50.03 -23.38 -7.30
C ASN A 177 51.38 -24.08 -7.09
N ALA A 178 52.31 -23.42 -6.42
CA ALA A 178 53.65 -23.94 -6.18
C ALA A 178 54.22 -23.36 -4.90
N TRP A 179 54.99 -24.18 -4.18
CA TRP A 179 55.78 -23.73 -3.05
C TRP A 179 57.24 -23.61 -3.46
N LYS A 180 57.87 -22.48 -3.17
CA LYS A 180 59.21 -22.18 -3.66
C LYS A 180 60.15 -21.92 -2.51
N ILE A 181 61.35 -22.46 -2.59
CA ILE A 181 62.45 -22.15 -1.69
C ILE A 181 63.50 -21.37 -2.44
N THR A 182 63.84 -20.22 -1.87
CA THR A 182 64.89 -19.35 -2.34
C THR A 182 65.93 -19.20 -1.24
N ARG A 183 67.20 -19.50 -1.54
CA ARG A 183 68.32 -19.17 -0.65
C ARG A 183 68.74 -17.73 -0.88
N LEU A 184 68.94 -16.99 0.18
CA LEU A 184 69.55 -15.67 0.12
C LEU A 184 71.06 -15.81 0.36
N SER A 185 71.87 -15.23 -0.53
CA SER A 185 73.31 -15.09 -0.30
C SER A 185 73.58 -14.17 0.92
N PRO A 186 74.83 -14.11 1.44
CA PRO A 186 75.21 -13.12 2.45
C PRO A 186 74.96 -11.68 1.98
N THR A 187 75.09 -11.43 0.68
CA THR A 187 74.80 -10.15 0.02
C THR A 187 73.31 -9.99 -0.32
N GLY A 188 72.43 -10.88 0.14
CA GLY A 188 70.98 -10.80 -0.03
C GLY A 188 70.46 -11.13 -1.44
N GLU A 189 71.31 -11.68 -2.32
CA GLU A 189 70.90 -12.09 -3.67
C GLU A 189 70.09 -13.40 -3.62
N PRO A 190 68.87 -13.43 -4.21
CA PRO A 190 68.04 -14.61 -4.20
C PRO A 190 68.51 -15.65 -5.23
N THR A 191 68.75 -16.88 -4.76
CA THR A 191 69.01 -18.04 -5.60
C THR A 191 67.89 -19.07 -5.42
N PRO A 192 67.08 -19.37 -6.45
CA PRO A 192 66.05 -20.39 -6.34
C PRO A 192 66.70 -21.76 -6.14
N LEU A 193 66.23 -22.52 -5.16
CA LEU A 193 66.73 -23.86 -4.85
C LEU A 193 65.80 -24.95 -5.34
N VAL A 194 64.53 -24.86 -4.94
CA VAL A 194 63.54 -25.91 -5.18
C VAL A 194 62.18 -25.28 -5.41
N GLU A 195 61.40 -25.87 -6.30
CA GLU A 195 59.99 -25.56 -6.50
C GLU A 195 59.17 -26.87 -6.43
N TRP A 196 58.16 -26.86 -5.59
CA TRP A 196 57.23 -27.98 -5.39
C TRP A 196 55.87 -27.64 -6.00
N ARG A 197 55.40 -28.49 -6.90
CA ARG A 197 54.09 -28.40 -7.56
C ARG A 197 53.29 -29.66 -7.25
N GLY A 198 51.98 -29.58 -7.40
CA GLY A 198 51.06 -30.69 -7.11
C GLY A 198 50.06 -30.35 -6.02
N ALA A 199 49.44 -31.38 -5.46
CA ALA A 199 48.43 -31.22 -4.42
C ALA A 199 49.05 -30.65 -3.13
N ILE A 200 48.27 -29.90 -2.35
CA ILE A 200 48.77 -29.22 -1.15
C ILE A 200 49.39 -30.19 -0.13
N ALA A 201 48.83 -31.40 0.00
CA ALA A 201 49.36 -32.45 0.88
C ALA A 201 50.74 -32.96 0.46
N GLU A 202 51.01 -33.05 -0.85
CA GLU A 202 52.32 -33.45 -1.38
C GLU A 202 53.36 -32.37 -1.14
N ARG A 203 53.00 -31.11 -1.44
CA ARG A 203 53.86 -29.94 -1.18
C ARG A 203 54.19 -29.82 0.31
N LYS A 204 53.20 -30.02 1.20
CA LYS A 204 53.39 -30.09 2.65
C LYS A 204 54.39 -31.16 3.05
N SER A 205 54.20 -32.38 2.55
CA SER A 205 55.09 -33.51 2.85
C SER A 205 56.52 -33.29 2.34
N GLN A 206 56.68 -32.57 1.23
CA GLN A 206 58.00 -32.17 0.72
C GLN A 206 58.63 -31.07 1.58
N ALA A 207 57.85 -30.08 2.00
CA ALA A 207 58.31 -29.00 2.88
C ALA A 207 58.79 -29.49 4.24
N LEU A 208 58.02 -30.38 4.88
CA LEU A 208 58.40 -30.95 6.17
C LEU A 208 59.70 -31.76 6.06
N ARG A 209 59.82 -32.62 5.04
CA ARG A 209 61.07 -33.36 4.77
C ARG A 209 62.26 -32.45 4.50
N TRP A 210 62.04 -31.31 3.83
CA TRP A 210 63.11 -30.34 3.62
C TRP A 210 63.53 -29.68 4.93
N CYS A 211 62.58 -29.32 5.80
CA CYS A 211 62.86 -28.78 7.14
C CYS A 211 63.65 -29.78 8.00
N ASP A 212 63.38 -31.07 7.87
CA ASP A 212 64.09 -32.13 8.59
C ASP A 212 65.58 -32.22 8.23
N GLN A 213 65.95 -31.78 7.03
CA GLN A 213 67.34 -31.78 6.53
C GLN A 213 68.12 -30.52 6.89
N ARG A 214 67.53 -29.59 7.65
CA ARG A 214 68.15 -28.33 8.04
C ARG A 214 68.75 -28.41 9.44
N ASP A 215 69.79 -27.62 9.66
CA ASP A 215 70.49 -27.49 10.93
C ASP A 215 70.07 -26.21 11.68
N GLY A 216 70.30 -26.16 12.99
CA GLY A 216 69.94 -24.99 13.83
C GLY A 216 70.68 -23.69 13.49
N GLY A 217 71.71 -23.75 12.63
CA GLY A 217 72.40 -22.58 12.10
C GLY A 217 71.71 -21.90 10.91
N ASP A 218 70.67 -22.53 10.36
CA ASP A 218 69.88 -21.98 9.25
C ASP A 218 68.75 -21.06 9.77
N TYR A 219 68.33 -20.10 8.95
CA TYR A 219 67.18 -19.23 9.23
C TYR A 219 66.15 -19.38 8.11
N VAL A 220 64.88 -19.60 8.46
CA VAL A 220 63.80 -19.79 7.48
C VAL A 220 62.72 -18.72 7.63
N PHE A 221 62.45 -17.98 6.56
CA PHE A 221 61.37 -16.99 6.49
C PHE A 221 60.22 -17.55 5.67
N LEU A 222 59.03 -17.62 6.25
CA LEU A 222 57.84 -18.15 5.59
C LEU A 222 56.97 -17.00 5.08
N LEU A 223 56.70 -17.02 3.78
CA LEU A 223 55.71 -16.17 3.15
C LEU A 223 54.44 -16.99 2.93
N VAL A 224 53.37 -16.64 3.64
CA VAL A 224 52.19 -17.50 3.73
C VAL A 224 50.99 -16.81 3.12
N ARG A 225 50.42 -17.44 2.09
CA ARG A 225 49.18 -16.99 1.45
C ARG A 225 47.96 -17.68 2.09
N PRO A 226 46.76 -17.06 2.04
CA PRO A 226 45.54 -17.62 2.64
C PRO A 226 45.28 -19.09 2.29
N SER A 227 45.57 -19.49 1.05
CA SER A 227 45.41 -20.84 0.52
C SER A 227 46.28 -21.91 1.18
N ALA A 228 47.36 -21.52 1.86
CA ALA A 228 48.31 -22.41 2.52
C ALA A 228 48.41 -22.15 4.04
N MET A 229 47.51 -21.37 4.61
CA MET A 229 47.62 -20.92 6.01
C MET A 229 47.51 -22.07 7.01
N ARG A 230 46.67 -23.08 6.73
CA ARG A 230 46.53 -24.26 7.60
C ARG A 230 47.80 -25.10 7.65
N GLU A 231 48.44 -25.29 6.49
CA GLU A 231 49.64 -26.11 6.37
C GLU A 231 50.89 -25.37 6.87
N ALA A 232 50.88 -24.04 6.83
CA ALA A 232 51.97 -23.22 7.36
C ALA A 232 52.17 -23.42 8.86
N ASP A 233 51.10 -23.59 9.63
CA ASP A 233 51.17 -23.82 11.08
C ASP A 233 51.99 -25.09 11.39
N GLU A 234 51.74 -26.18 10.66
CA GLU A 234 52.49 -27.43 10.81
C GLU A 234 53.98 -27.26 10.47
N ILE A 235 54.32 -26.46 9.45
CA ILE A 235 55.71 -26.18 9.09
C ILE A 235 56.39 -25.32 10.17
N LEU A 236 55.71 -24.31 10.69
CA LEU A 236 56.22 -23.43 11.75
C LEU A 236 56.49 -24.19 13.04
N ASP A 237 55.61 -25.12 13.39
CA ASP A 237 55.80 -25.99 14.54
C ASP A 237 56.96 -26.96 14.31
N ARG A 238 57.09 -27.52 13.11
CA ARG A 238 58.23 -28.38 12.77
C ARG A 238 59.58 -27.65 12.89
N LEU A 239 59.66 -26.42 12.38
CA LEU A 239 60.87 -25.59 12.49
C LEU A 239 61.17 -25.24 13.96
N ARG A 240 60.13 -25.03 14.78
CA ARG A 240 60.26 -24.79 16.22
C ARG A 240 60.84 -26.01 16.94
N GLU A 241 60.30 -27.19 16.69
CA GLU A 241 60.78 -28.45 17.28
C GLU A 241 62.25 -28.73 16.97
N ARG A 242 62.69 -28.35 15.77
CA ARG A 242 64.08 -28.48 15.31
C ARG A 242 65.01 -27.40 15.86
N GLY A 243 64.49 -26.41 16.57
CA GLY A 243 65.26 -25.28 17.08
C GLY A 243 65.78 -24.36 15.98
N ILE A 244 65.13 -24.33 14.81
CA ILE A 244 65.53 -23.49 13.67
C ILE A 244 64.90 -22.10 13.85
N PRO A 245 65.71 -21.02 13.89
CA PRO A 245 65.22 -19.65 13.84
C PRO A 245 64.31 -19.40 12.63
N ARG A 246 63.16 -18.76 12.86
CA ARG A 246 62.14 -18.59 11.84
C ARG A 246 61.42 -17.25 11.93
N GLY A 247 61.03 -16.72 10.78
CA GLY A 247 60.13 -15.58 10.64
C GLY A 247 58.93 -15.96 9.79
N PHE A 248 57.85 -15.19 9.91
CA PHE A 248 56.60 -15.41 9.19
C PHE A 248 56.02 -14.08 8.77
N GLU A 249 55.57 -13.97 7.52
CA GLU A 249 54.79 -12.85 7.01
C GLU A 249 53.59 -13.36 6.20
N PRO A 250 52.37 -12.93 6.54
CA PRO A 250 51.20 -13.21 5.72
C PRO A 250 51.20 -12.33 4.46
N LEU A 251 51.01 -12.95 3.30
CA LEU A 251 50.88 -12.26 2.01
C LEU A 251 49.49 -12.46 1.41
N GLY A 252 48.97 -11.46 0.70
CA GLY A 252 47.76 -11.63 -0.11
C GLY A 252 48.00 -12.62 -1.27
N GLU A 253 46.93 -13.29 -1.74
CA GLU A 253 47.04 -14.29 -2.82
C GLU A 253 47.72 -13.76 -4.08
N ASP A 254 47.43 -12.52 -4.46
CA ASP A 254 47.99 -11.87 -5.65
C ASP A 254 49.16 -10.92 -5.33
N GLN A 255 49.62 -10.89 -4.07
CA GLN A 255 50.66 -9.97 -3.65
C GLN A 255 52.03 -10.44 -4.16
N GLN A 256 52.77 -9.53 -4.76
CA GLN A 256 54.15 -9.75 -5.18
C GLN A 256 55.10 -9.22 -4.10
N PHE A 257 56.27 -9.85 -3.98
CA PHE A 257 57.30 -9.43 -3.06
C PHE A 257 58.63 -9.32 -3.79
N ARG A 258 59.50 -8.41 -3.31
CA ARG A 258 60.87 -8.28 -3.79
C ARG A 258 61.81 -8.47 -2.61
N LEU A 259 62.81 -9.33 -2.80
CA LEU A 259 63.90 -9.51 -1.86
C LEU A 259 65.01 -8.53 -2.25
N THR A 260 65.43 -7.67 -1.33
CA THR A 260 66.50 -6.69 -1.56
C THR A 260 67.55 -6.83 -0.48
N SER A 261 68.81 -6.66 -0.85
CA SER A 261 69.91 -6.57 0.10
C SER A 261 70.03 -5.17 0.69
N ALA A 262 70.45 -5.09 1.95
CA ALA A 262 70.91 -3.82 2.51
C ALA A 262 72.29 -3.53 1.92
N SER A 263 72.42 -2.38 1.26
CA SER A 263 73.70 -1.81 0.81
C SER A 263 74.54 -1.37 2.00
#